data_AF-A0A3M0FWH5-F1
#
_entry.id   AF-A0A3M0FWH5-F1
#
_cell.length_a   1.000
_cell.length_b   1.000
_cell.length_c   1.000
_cell.angle_alpha   90.00
_cell.angle_beta   90.00
_cell.angle_gamma   90.00
#
_symmetry.space_group_name_H-M   'P 1'
#
loop_
_entity.id
_entity.type
_entity.pdbx_description
1 polymer ?
#
loop_
_entity_poly.entity_id
_entity_poly.type
_entity_poly.pdbx_seq_one_letter_code
_entity_poly.pdbx_strand_id
1 'polypeptide(L)'
;MQIGTIETEFELFLRDTGHHQVVHEWQANPGTGELGPTGRRAGEYTVRDALEDSLRANLAYTIVGEVRGDEVVTMFKCMQSGSGSMSTTHAKTAEGAIRKLVTCATQAGANITRDYALNVIAEDIDIIIQLQVESEPMPDGSWRKHRWVSEIIAVEAGEQAKGYATTTLFTTAPGSRYAMAQQLPTRLHDLTRYGFDLDAFNAERGATP
;
A
#
# COMPACT_ATOMS: atom_id res chain seq x y z
N MET A 1 -0.50 -17.22 13.74
CA MET A 1 -0.30 -15.87 13.17
C MET A 1 -1.68 -15.32 12.84
N GLN A 2 -2.01 -14.11 13.30
CA GLN A 2 -3.33 -13.49 13.08
C GLN A 2 -3.20 -12.41 12.00
N ILE A 3 -4.06 -12.46 10.99
CA ILE A 3 -4.10 -11.45 9.92
C ILE A 3 -5.42 -10.69 10.04
N GLY A 4 -5.36 -9.37 9.91
CA GLY A 4 -6.54 -8.53 9.80
C GLY A 4 -6.67 -7.97 8.38
N THR A 5 -7.86 -8.07 7.79
CA THR A 5 -8.22 -7.32 6.58
C THR A 5 -9.19 -6.20 6.96
N ILE A 6 -8.94 -5.00 6.46
CA ILE A 6 -9.84 -3.85 6.62
C ILE A 6 -10.22 -3.34 5.24
N GLU A 7 -11.50 -3.39 4.89
CA GLU A 7 -11.96 -3.12 3.53
C GLU A 7 -13.24 -2.27 3.51
N THR A 8 -13.48 -1.55 2.41
CA THR A 8 -14.80 -0.94 2.18
C THR A 8 -15.81 -1.96 1.68
N GLU A 9 -15.37 -2.87 0.82
CA GLU A 9 -16.13 -4.00 0.30
C GLU A 9 -15.24 -5.23 0.40
N PHE A 10 -15.80 -6.41 0.67
CA PHE A 10 -15.01 -7.64 0.73
C PHE A 10 -14.47 -7.97 -0.67
N GLU A 11 -13.16 -7.85 -0.86
CA GLU A 11 -12.47 -8.12 -2.12
C GLU A 11 -11.25 -9.04 -1.95
N LEU A 12 -10.66 -9.08 -0.76
CA LEU A 12 -9.44 -9.84 -0.46
C LEU A 12 -9.71 -11.32 -0.24
N PHE A 13 -10.87 -11.68 0.32
CA PHE A 13 -11.31 -13.07 0.58
C PHE A 13 -10.24 -13.98 1.19
N LEU A 14 -9.37 -13.41 2.05
CA LEU A 14 -8.16 -14.10 2.51
C LEU A 14 -8.49 -15.35 3.33
N ARG A 15 -9.60 -15.32 4.07
CA ARG A 15 -10.15 -16.46 4.80
C ARG A 15 -10.43 -17.65 3.89
N ASP A 16 -10.94 -17.40 2.69
CA ASP A 16 -11.40 -18.43 1.76
C ASP A 16 -10.26 -19.15 1.04
N THR A 17 -9.04 -18.61 1.13
CA THR A 17 -7.82 -19.24 0.56
C THR A 17 -7.43 -20.55 1.25
N GLY A 18 -7.87 -20.76 2.50
CA GLY A 18 -7.51 -21.93 3.30
C GLY A 18 -6.05 -21.98 3.78
N HIS A 19 -5.24 -20.95 3.47
CA HIS A 19 -3.82 -20.87 3.83
C HIS A 19 -3.57 -20.26 5.22
N HIS A 20 -4.58 -19.65 5.84
CA HIS A 20 -4.44 -18.88 7.07
C HIS A 20 -5.41 -19.36 8.15
N GLN A 21 -4.87 -19.64 9.34
CA GLN A 21 -5.66 -20.20 10.45
C GLN A 21 -6.57 -19.16 11.12
N VAL A 22 -6.13 -17.90 11.19
CA VAL A 22 -6.87 -16.83 11.87
C VAL A 22 -6.85 -15.58 11.01
N VAL A 23 -8.00 -15.27 10.42
CA VAL A 23 -8.25 -14.06 9.64
C VAL A 23 -9.41 -13.30 10.26
N HIS A 24 -9.14 -12.10 10.74
CA HIS A 24 -10.15 -11.15 11.20
C HIS A 24 -10.47 -10.20 10.06
N GLU A 25 -11.76 -10.00 9.78
CA GLU A 25 -12.21 -9.25 8.62
C GLU A 25 -13.12 -8.12 9.09
N TRP A 26 -12.72 -6.88 8.82
CA TRP A 26 -13.52 -5.70 9.10
C TRP A 26 -13.97 -5.08 7.78
N GLN A 27 -15.26 -4.82 7.68
CA GLN A 27 -15.86 -4.15 6.53
C GLN A 27 -16.48 -2.83 6.98
N ALA A 28 -16.16 -1.75 6.27
CA ALA A 28 -16.82 -0.47 6.45
C ALA A 28 -18.30 -0.55 6.06
N ASN A 29 -19.14 0.21 6.76
CA ASN A 29 -20.55 0.42 6.42
C ASN A 29 -20.77 1.93 6.21
N PRO A 30 -21.17 2.39 5.02
CA PRO A 30 -21.44 3.81 4.79
C PRO A 30 -22.65 4.34 5.59
N GLY A 31 -23.42 3.46 6.23
CA GLY A 31 -24.63 3.80 6.95
C GLY A 31 -25.80 4.14 6.00
N THR A 32 -26.96 4.41 6.58
CA THR A 32 -28.19 4.69 5.84
C THR A 32 -28.90 5.95 6.37
N GLY A 33 -29.72 6.56 5.51
CA GLY A 33 -30.52 7.73 5.85
C GLY A 33 -29.76 9.07 5.84
N GLU A 34 -30.41 10.08 6.42
CA GLU A 34 -29.88 11.44 6.58
C GLU A 34 -28.79 11.51 7.65
N LEU A 35 -27.98 12.58 7.60
CA LEU A 35 -27.01 12.85 8.65
C LEU A 35 -27.71 13.14 9.98
N GLY A 36 -27.31 12.44 11.03
CA GLY A 36 -27.77 12.70 12.39
C GLY A 36 -27.12 13.95 13.00
N PRO A 37 -27.50 14.30 14.25
CA PRO A 37 -26.94 15.46 14.96
C PRO A 37 -25.41 15.43 15.14
N THR A 38 -24.81 14.24 15.06
CA THR A 38 -23.36 14.02 15.15
C THR A 38 -22.64 14.18 13.81
N GLY A 39 -23.38 14.45 12.72
CA GLY A 39 -22.83 14.51 11.36
C GLY A 39 -22.53 13.15 10.75
N ARG A 40 -22.99 12.04 11.36
CA ARG A 40 -22.84 10.67 10.86
C ARG A 40 -24.19 10.07 10.45
N ARG A 41 -24.18 9.14 9.51
CA ARG A 41 -25.37 8.36 9.14
C ARG A 41 -25.66 7.25 10.16
N ALA A 42 -26.91 6.80 10.21
CA ALA A 42 -27.28 5.68 11.07
C ALA A 42 -26.56 4.39 10.60
N GLY A 43 -25.84 3.74 11.52
CA GLY A 43 -25.08 2.53 11.24
C GLY A 43 -23.78 2.76 10.46
N GLU A 44 -23.33 4.01 10.31
CA GLU A 44 -22.05 4.32 9.69
C GLU A 44 -20.90 3.72 10.52
N TYR A 45 -20.00 3.03 9.84
CA TYR A 45 -18.77 2.42 10.35
C TYR A 45 -17.69 2.60 9.29
N THR A 46 -16.68 3.40 9.59
CA THR A 46 -15.68 3.82 8.61
C THR A 46 -14.48 2.87 8.59
N VAL A 47 -13.64 2.97 7.55
CA VAL A 47 -12.33 2.29 7.53
C VAL A 47 -11.48 2.70 8.73
N ARG A 48 -11.59 3.97 9.16
CA ARG A 48 -10.93 4.46 10.36
C ARG A 48 -11.43 3.76 11.62
N ASP A 49 -12.75 3.62 11.81
CA ASP A 49 -13.32 2.90 12.95
C ASP A 49 -12.83 1.43 12.97
N ALA A 50 -12.81 0.78 11.80
CA ALA A 50 -12.29 -0.57 11.63
C ALA A 50 -10.80 -0.71 12.01
N LEU A 51 -9.97 0.24 11.57
CA LEU A 51 -8.57 0.29 11.97
C LEU A 51 -8.41 0.48 13.49
N GLU A 52 -9.18 1.39 14.09
CA GLU A 52 -9.15 1.63 15.53
C GLU A 52 -9.59 0.39 16.34
N ASP A 53 -10.59 -0.35 15.87
CA ASP A 53 -11.01 -1.61 16.48
C ASP A 53 -9.97 -2.71 16.30
N SER A 54 -9.32 -2.78 15.13
CA SER A 54 -8.32 -3.80 14.81
C SER A 54 -7.09 -3.77 15.73
N LEU A 55 -6.76 -2.59 16.29
CA LEU A 55 -5.64 -2.42 17.24
C LEU A 55 -5.80 -3.27 18.51
N ARG A 56 -7.03 -3.71 18.83
CA ARG A 56 -7.30 -4.59 19.99
C ARG A 56 -7.07 -6.07 19.69
N ALA A 57 -6.89 -6.45 18.42
CA ALA A 57 -6.85 -7.84 17.98
C ALA A 57 -5.44 -8.47 17.95
N ASN A 58 -4.39 -7.75 18.38
CA ASN A 58 -3.00 -8.22 18.38
C ASN A 58 -2.60 -8.88 17.04
N LEU A 59 -2.86 -8.16 15.95
CA LEU A 59 -2.62 -8.64 14.59
C LEU A 59 -1.12 -8.72 14.31
N ALA A 60 -0.69 -9.82 13.68
CA ALA A 60 0.67 -9.93 13.16
C ALA A 60 0.80 -9.21 11.82
N TYR A 61 -0.24 -9.28 10.98
CA TYR A 61 -0.29 -8.59 9.69
C TYR A 61 -1.61 -7.84 9.53
N THR A 62 -1.51 -6.59 9.08
CA THR A 62 -2.66 -5.73 8.81
C THR A 62 -2.70 -5.38 7.33
N ILE A 63 -3.77 -5.77 6.64
CA ILE A 63 -3.99 -5.47 5.23
C ILE A 63 -5.18 -4.52 5.12
N VAL A 64 -4.94 -3.33 4.59
CA VAL A 64 -5.99 -2.36 4.31
C VAL A 64 -6.28 -2.41 2.81
N GLY A 65 -7.52 -2.67 2.43
CA GLY A 65 -7.90 -2.79 1.02
C GLY A 65 -7.49 -1.56 0.22
N GLU A 66 -7.87 -0.37 0.67
CA GLU A 66 -7.40 0.89 0.10
C GLU A 66 -7.40 2.02 1.14
N VAL A 67 -6.39 2.89 1.06
CA VAL A 67 -6.36 4.17 1.77
C VAL A 67 -6.62 5.35 0.82
N ARG A 68 -7.62 6.16 1.18
CA ARG A 68 -8.18 7.28 0.41
C ARG A 68 -8.17 8.60 1.19
N GLY A 69 -8.14 8.58 2.52
CA GLY A 69 -8.38 9.77 3.34
C GLY A 69 -7.66 9.76 4.69
N ASP A 70 -8.35 10.30 5.71
CA ASP A 70 -7.80 10.54 7.04
C ASP A 70 -7.48 9.26 7.82
N GLU A 71 -8.04 8.13 7.40
CA GLU A 71 -7.76 6.81 7.96
C GLU A 71 -6.27 6.42 7.84
N VAL A 72 -5.51 7.07 6.96
CA VAL A 72 -4.06 6.85 6.78
C VAL A 72 -3.27 6.99 8.08
N VAL A 73 -3.69 7.89 8.97
CA VAL A 73 -3.00 8.12 10.25
C VAL A 73 -3.19 6.92 11.18
N THR A 74 -4.41 6.38 11.22
CA THR A 74 -4.69 5.18 12.00
C THR A 74 -4.05 3.96 11.34
N MET A 75 -3.96 3.91 10.01
CA MET A 75 -3.22 2.88 9.29
C MET A 75 -1.76 2.86 9.75
N PHE A 76 -1.05 4.00 9.75
CA PHE A 76 0.33 4.06 10.25
C PHE A 76 0.49 3.52 11.67
N LYS A 77 -0.42 3.88 12.58
CA LYS A 77 -0.41 3.30 13.95
C LYS A 77 -0.57 1.78 13.96
N CYS A 78 -1.35 1.21 13.04
CA CYS A 78 -1.49 -0.24 12.90
C CYS A 78 -0.24 -0.88 12.29
N MET A 79 0.46 -0.18 11.39
CA MET A 79 1.73 -0.66 10.81
C MET A 79 2.80 -0.78 11.89
N GLN A 80 2.87 0.19 12.80
CA GLN A 80 3.85 0.24 13.89
C GLN A 80 3.62 -0.81 15.00
N SER A 81 2.43 -1.41 15.09
CA SER A 81 2.11 -2.38 16.14
C SER A 81 2.27 -3.85 15.71
N GLY A 82 2.23 -4.11 14.40
CA GLY A 82 2.32 -5.45 13.82
C GLY A 82 3.73 -5.84 13.36
N SER A 83 3.84 -7.01 12.75
CA SER A 83 5.06 -7.51 12.10
C SER A 83 5.13 -7.16 10.61
N GLY A 84 4.01 -6.78 10.00
CA GLY A 84 3.95 -6.36 8.60
C GLY A 84 2.60 -5.79 8.24
N SER A 85 2.57 -5.03 7.14
CA SER A 85 1.35 -4.40 6.66
C SER A 85 1.35 -4.24 5.15
N MET A 86 0.16 -4.07 4.59
CA MET A 86 -0.02 -3.82 3.17
C MET A 86 -1.24 -2.94 2.95
N SER A 87 -1.18 -2.06 1.96
CA SER A 87 -2.33 -1.27 1.53
C SER A 87 -2.23 -0.92 0.05
N THR A 88 -3.34 -0.51 -0.54
CA THR A 88 -3.37 0.08 -1.88
C THR A 88 -3.78 1.54 -1.83
N THR A 89 -3.35 2.32 -2.83
CA THR A 89 -3.85 3.68 -3.02
C THR A 89 -3.73 4.08 -4.49
N HIS A 90 -4.69 4.85 -4.99
CA HIS A 90 -4.59 5.40 -6.34
C HIS A 90 -3.52 6.48 -6.46
N ALA A 91 -2.49 6.24 -7.27
CA ALA A 91 -1.49 7.21 -7.67
C ALA A 91 -0.98 6.94 -9.11
N LYS A 92 -0.50 7.98 -9.79
CA LYS A 92 0.05 7.87 -11.16
C LYS A 92 1.48 7.34 -11.20
N THR A 93 2.22 7.48 -10.10
CA THR A 93 3.62 7.04 -9.94
C THR A 93 3.84 6.62 -8.48
N ALA A 94 4.89 5.82 -8.22
CA ALA A 94 5.21 5.38 -6.87
C ALA A 94 5.50 6.57 -5.94
N GLU A 95 6.27 7.55 -6.43
CA GLU A 95 6.53 8.79 -5.69
C GLU A 95 5.27 9.67 -5.54
N GLY A 96 4.32 9.56 -6.48
CA GLY A 96 2.99 10.15 -6.37
C GLY A 96 2.16 9.55 -5.24
N ALA A 97 2.33 8.26 -4.95
CA ALA A 97 1.69 7.61 -3.81
C ALA A 97 2.19 8.22 -2.49
N ILE A 98 3.51 8.43 -2.34
CA ILE A 98 4.09 9.13 -1.18
C ILE A 98 3.45 10.51 -1.00
N ARG A 99 3.39 11.32 -2.08
CA ARG A 99 2.76 12.65 -2.01
C ARG A 99 1.30 12.58 -1.60
N LYS A 100 0.54 11.61 -2.11
CA LYS A 100 -0.87 11.41 -1.75
C LYS A 100 -1.02 11.05 -0.27
N LEU A 101 -0.23 10.11 0.24
CA LEU A 101 -0.28 9.72 1.65
C LEU A 101 0.06 10.89 2.58
N VAL A 102 1.03 11.73 2.22
CA VAL A 102 1.31 12.99 2.94
C VAL A 102 0.08 13.89 2.94
N THR A 103 -0.57 14.10 1.79
CA THR A 103 -1.79 14.90 1.70
C THR A 103 -2.91 14.34 2.59
N CYS A 104 -3.19 13.04 2.48
CA CYS A 104 -4.18 12.35 3.31
C CYS A 104 -3.89 12.53 4.81
N ALA A 105 -2.64 12.38 5.22
CA ALA A 105 -2.24 12.51 6.62
C ALA A 105 -2.43 13.95 7.12
N THR A 106 -2.01 14.95 6.33
CA THR A 106 -2.18 16.36 6.70
C THR A 106 -3.65 16.81 6.75
N GLN A 107 -4.54 16.12 6.03
CA GLN A 107 -5.99 16.37 6.06
C GLN A 107 -6.69 15.75 7.27
N ALA A 108 -6.06 14.76 7.93
CA ALA A 108 -6.64 14.05 9.07
C ALA A 108 -6.73 14.89 10.35
N GLY A 109 -5.95 15.97 10.46
CA GLY A 109 -5.99 16.86 11.61
C GLY A 109 -4.98 18.00 11.54
N ALA A 110 -5.34 19.16 12.08
CA ALA A 110 -4.51 20.37 12.07
C ALA A 110 -3.17 20.22 12.82
N ASN A 111 -3.03 19.18 13.65
CA ASN A 111 -1.82 18.85 14.40
C ASN A 111 -0.84 17.95 13.63
N ILE A 112 -1.21 17.46 12.44
CA ILE A 112 -0.34 16.61 11.64
C ILE A 112 0.42 17.49 10.64
N THR A 113 1.69 17.71 10.94
CA THR A 113 2.58 18.46 10.06
C THR A 113 2.99 17.59 8.87
N ARG A 114 3.33 18.26 7.77
CA ARG A 114 3.92 17.60 6.59
C ARG A 114 5.17 16.81 6.97
N ASP A 115 6.02 17.38 7.81
CA ASP A 115 7.29 16.76 8.22
C ASP A 115 7.04 15.49 9.05
N TYR A 116 6.06 15.52 9.96
CA TYR A 116 5.66 14.32 10.69
C TYR A 116 5.16 13.24 9.73
N ALA A 117 4.28 13.59 8.79
CA ALA A 117 3.77 12.62 7.80
C ALA A 117 4.89 12.03 6.93
N LEU A 118 5.86 12.85 6.50
CA LEU A 118 7.00 12.40 5.72
C LEU A 118 7.88 11.44 6.53
N ASN A 119 8.16 11.74 7.79
CA ASN A 119 8.96 10.87 8.66
C ASN A 119 8.28 9.51 8.86
N VAL A 120 6.99 9.52 9.21
CA VAL A 120 6.21 8.28 9.39
C VAL A 120 6.18 7.46 8.11
N ILE A 121 5.99 8.09 6.95
CA ILE A 121 6.02 7.37 5.66
C ILE A 121 7.41 6.79 5.37
N ALA A 122 8.48 7.54 5.62
CA ALA A 122 9.84 7.10 5.38
C ALA A 122 10.30 5.97 6.32
N GLU A 123 9.70 5.90 7.51
CA GLU A 123 9.97 4.88 8.53
C GLU A 123 9.11 3.63 8.35
N ASP A 124 7.81 3.79 8.05
CA ASP A 124 6.86 2.67 8.07
C ASP A 124 6.60 2.04 6.70
N ILE A 125 6.90 2.73 5.59
CA ILE A 125 6.72 2.18 4.24
C ILE A 125 8.06 1.70 3.70
N ASP A 126 8.22 0.38 3.58
CA ASP A 126 9.46 -0.19 3.04
C ASP A 126 9.54 -0.14 1.50
N ILE A 127 8.45 -0.52 0.83
CA ILE A 127 8.40 -0.77 -0.61
C ILE A 127 7.08 -0.23 -1.17
N ILE A 128 7.15 0.39 -2.35
CA ILE A 128 5.98 0.75 -3.15
C ILE A 128 6.06 0.03 -4.50
N ILE A 129 5.01 -0.72 -4.83
CA ILE A 129 4.84 -1.42 -6.10
C ILE A 129 3.84 -0.63 -6.95
N GLN A 130 4.30 -0.04 -8.04
CA GLN A 130 3.45 0.68 -8.97
C GLN A 130 2.93 -0.26 -10.06
N LEU A 131 1.61 -0.37 -10.16
CA LEU A 131 0.94 -1.06 -11.26
C LEU A 131 0.55 -0.07 -12.36
N GLN A 132 0.67 -0.50 -13.61
CA GLN A 132 0.10 0.18 -14.77
C GLN A 132 -0.92 -0.69 -15.48
N VAL A 133 -1.87 -0.03 -16.14
CA VAL A 133 -2.88 -0.66 -16.97
C VAL A 133 -2.99 0.08 -18.29
N GLU A 134 -3.00 -0.67 -19.38
CA GLU A 134 -3.27 -0.16 -20.72
C GLU A 134 -4.40 -0.97 -21.35
N SER A 135 -5.32 -0.29 -22.01
CA SER A 135 -6.45 -0.93 -22.67
C SER A 135 -6.25 -0.85 -24.19
N GLU A 136 -6.11 -2.01 -24.81
CA GLU A 136 -5.97 -2.16 -26.26
C GLU A 136 -7.35 -2.49 -26.86
N PRO A 137 -7.86 -1.71 -27.82
CA PRO A 137 -9.10 -2.04 -28.50
C PRO A 137 -8.90 -3.27 -29.39
N MET A 138 -9.84 -4.20 -29.35
CA MET A 138 -9.83 -5.42 -30.14
C MET A 138 -10.74 -5.26 -31.38
N PRO A 139 -10.48 -6.01 -32.49
CA PRO A 139 -11.29 -5.92 -33.70
C PRO A 139 -12.78 -6.25 -33.53
N ASP A 140 -13.13 -7.00 -32.48
CA ASP A 140 -14.51 -7.39 -32.12
C ASP A 140 -15.24 -6.32 -31.29
N GLY A 141 -14.62 -5.15 -31.07
CA GLY A 141 -15.14 -4.07 -30.25
C GLY A 141 -14.94 -4.25 -28.74
N SER A 142 -14.33 -5.36 -28.32
CA SER A 142 -13.93 -5.56 -26.92
C SER A 142 -12.62 -4.82 -26.59
N TRP A 143 -12.24 -4.81 -25.31
CA TRP A 143 -10.99 -4.23 -24.84
C TRP A 143 -10.14 -5.29 -24.17
N ARG A 144 -8.87 -5.37 -24.55
CA ARG A 144 -7.86 -6.17 -23.86
C ARG A 144 -7.12 -5.29 -22.86
N LYS A 145 -7.23 -5.63 -21.57
CA LYS A 145 -6.48 -4.96 -20.51
C LYS A 145 -5.13 -5.63 -20.31
N HIS A 146 -4.06 -4.88 -20.49
CA HIS A 146 -2.71 -5.25 -20.13
C HIS A 146 -2.38 -4.65 -18.78
N ARG A 147 -1.96 -5.47 -17.81
CA ARG A 147 -1.55 -5.02 -16.47
C ARG A 147 -0.13 -5.48 -16.22
N TRP A 148 0.69 -4.60 -15.69
CA TRP A 148 2.07 -4.94 -15.34
C TRP A 148 2.55 -4.09 -14.15
N VAL A 149 3.58 -4.58 -13.48
CA VAL A 149 4.34 -3.76 -12.53
C VAL A 149 5.24 -2.84 -13.37
N SER A 150 5.05 -1.53 -13.28
CA SER A 150 5.87 -0.57 -14.01
C SER A 150 7.13 -0.14 -13.25
N GLU A 151 7.03 -0.12 -11.93
CA GLU A 151 8.10 0.33 -11.05
C GLU A 151 7.94 -0.32 -9.67
N ILE A 152 9.05 -0.68 -9.06
CA ILE A 152 9.13 -1.01 -7.63
C ILE A 152 10.21 -0.11 -7.04
N ILE A 153 9.86 0.64 -5.99
CA ILE A 153 10.83 1.45 -5.24
C ILE A 153 10.92 0.97 -3.79
N ALA A 154 12.11 1.01 -3.21
CA ALA A 154 12.31 1.03 -1.78
C ALA A 154 12.28 2.47 -1.28
N VAL A 155 11.63 2.71 -0.14
CA VAL A 155 11.59 4.02 0.52
C VAL A 155 12.50 3.97 1.74
N GLU A 156 13.22 5.06 1.99
CA GLU A 156 14.18 5.17 3.10
C GLU A 156 14.10 6.57 3.70
N ALA A 157 14.55 6.71 4.95
CA ALA A 157 14.78 8.02 5.54
C ALA A 157 15.80 8.81 4.69
N GLY A 158 15.45 10.04 4.32
CA GLY A 158 16.26 10.91 3.47
C GLY A 158 16.74 12.16 4.20
N GLU A 159 17.54 12.96 3.50
CA GLU A 159 17.99 14.26 4.02
C GLU A 159 16.85 15.29 4.13
N GLN A 160 17.05 16.29 5.00
CA GLN A 160 16.00 17.17 5.51
C GLN A 160 15.19 17.93 4.44
N ALA A 161 15.72 18.15 3.24
CA ALA A 161 14.99 18.89 2.20
C ALA A 161 13.79 18.12 1.63
N LYS A 162 13.88 16.78 1.53
CA LYS A 162 12.81 15.93 0.97
C LYS A 162 12.14 15.06 2.05
N GLY A 163 12.86 14.72 3.12
CA GLY A 163 12.37 13.88 4.23
C GLY A 163 12.40 12.38 3.94
N TYR A 164 12.58 11.96 2.68
CA TYR A 164 12.73 10.57 2.28
C TYR A 164 13.66 10.45 1.07
N ALA A 165 14.27 9.28 0.93
CA ALA A 165 15.00 8.82 -0.24
C ALA A 165 14.26 7.61 -0.86
N THR A 166 14.49 7.40 -2.15
CA THR A 166 13.91 6.25 -2.87
C THR A 166 14.97 5.57 -3.70
N THR A 167 15.04 4.25 -3.65
CA THR A 167 15.86 3.44 -4.54
C THR A 167 14.95 2.64 -5.47
N THR A 168 15.07 2.83 -6.77
CA THR A 168 14.34 2.02 -7.75
C THR A 168 14.93 0.60 -7.76
N LEU A 169 14.08 -0.38 -7.43
CA LEU A 169 14.41 -1.81 -7.43
C LEU A 169 14.14 -2.45 -8.79
N PHE A 170 13.03 -2.07 -9.41
CA PHE A 170 12.62 -2.53 -10.74
C PHE A 170 11.99 -1.37 -11.51
N THR A 171 12.21 -1.30 -12.83
CA THR A 171 11.51 -0.32 -13.68
C THR A 171 11.37 -0.81 -15.12
N THR A 172 10.31 -0.40 -15.80
CA THR A 172 10.08 -0.66 -17.22
C THR A 172 10.83 0.33 -18.11
N ALA A 173 11.48 -0.18 -19.16
CA ALA A 173 11.96 0.67 -20.24
C ALA A 173 10.78 1.30 -21.03
N PRO A 174 10.96 2.47 -21.66
CA PRO A 174 9.92 3.07 -22.51
C PRO A 174 9.40 2.09 -23.57
N GLY A 175 8.08 1.92 -23.64
CA GLY A 175 7.42 0.99 -24.57
C GLY A 175 7.43 -0.48 -24.15
N SER A 176 8.13 -0.84 -23.07
CA SER A 176 8.09 -2.17 -22.47
C SER A 176 7.01 -2.26 -21.38
N ARG A 177 6.44 -3.45 -21.23
CA ARG A 177 5.57 -3.81 -20.10
C ARG A 177 6.27 -4.79 -19.13
N TYR A 178 7.59 -4.92 -19.25
CA TYR A 178 8.42 -5.78 -18.42
C TYR A 178 9.36 -4.93 -17.57
N ALA A 179 9.21 -4.99 -16.25
CA ALA A 179 10.08 -4.28 -15.32
C ALA A 179 11.35 -5.09 -15.06
N MET A 180 12.50 -4.44 -15.15
CA MET A 180 13.80 -5.07 -15.00
C MET A 180 14.49 -4.63 -13.72
N ALA A 181 15.22 -5.55 -13.09
CA ALA A 181 16.04 -5.30 -11.92
C ALA A 181 16.99 -4.10 -12.12
N GLN A 182 17.01 -3.25 -11.11
CA GLN A 182 17.84 -2.05 -11.02
C GLN A 182 18.80 -2.22 -9.83
N GLN A 183 18.64 -1.46 -8.75
CA GLN A 183 19.51 -1.54 -7.58
C GLN A 183 18.76 -2.13 -6.39
N LEU A 184 19.40 -3.06 -5.68
CA LEU A 184 18.90 -3.56 -4.40
C LEU A 184 19.69 -2.90 -3.24
N PRO A 185 19.05 -2.12 -2.36
CA PRO A 185 19.67 -1.65 -1.13
C PRO A 185 20.13 -2.82 -0.25
N THR A 186 21.27 -2.67 0.43
CA THR A 186 21.85 -3.70 1.29
C THR A 186 20.87 -4.20 2.36
N ARG A 187 20.01 -3.31 2.91
CA ARG A 187 19.00 -3.69 3.90
C ARG A 187 18.00 -4.73 3.39
N LEU A 188 17.77 -4.80 2.08
CA LEU A 188 16.87 -5.77 1.46
C LEU A 188 17.58 -7.09 1.11
N HIS A 189 18.89 -7.23 1.32
CA HIS A 189 19.59 -8.51 1.11
C HIS A 189 19.09 -9.60 2.06
N ASP A 190 18.55 -9.22 3.22
CA ASP A 190 17.96 -10.17 4.18
C ASP A 190 16.71 -10.87 3.63
N LEU A 191 16.12 -10.38 2.53
CA LEU A 191 15.03 -11.07 1.83
C LEU A 191 15.46 -12.45 1.29
N THR A 192 16.77 -12.69 1.10
CA THR A 192 17.31 -14.00 0.73
C THR A 192 16.95 -15.09 1.74
N ARG A 193 16.83 -14.74 3.02
CA ARG A 193 16.39 -15.65 4.09
C ARG A 193 14.93 -16.10 3.91
N TYR A 194 14.16 -15.37 3.11
CA TYR A 194 12.74 -15.61 2.82
C TYR A 194 12.52 -16.06 1.37
N GLY A 195 13.58 -16.45 0.66
CA GLY A 195 13.48 -17.03 -0.69
C GLY A 195 13.63 -16.04 -1.84
N PHE A 196 14.04 -14.79 -1.57
CA PHE A 196 14.41 -13.86 -2.66
C PHE A 196 15.70 -14.33 -3.35
N ASP A 197 15.65 -14.49 -4.67
CA ASP A 197 16.80 -14.91 -5.48
C ASP A 197 17.67 -13.70 -5.87
N LEU A 198 18.69 -13.46 -5.05
CA LEU A 198 19.63 -12.35 -5.25
C LEU A 198 20.51 -12.55 -6.49
N ASP A 199 20.83 -13.79 -6.84
CA ASP A 199 21.66 -14.08 -8.02
C ASP A 199 20.88 -13.81 -9.30
N ALA A 200 19.61 -14.23 -9.37
CA ALA A 200 18.72 -13.91 -10.48
C ALA A 200 18.47 -12.40 -10.62
N PHE A 201 18.25 -11.69 -9.51
CA PHE A 201 18.12 -10.22 -9.51
C PHE A 201 19.36 -9.54 -10.09
N ASN A 202 20.55 -9.94 -9.65
CA ASN A 202 21.80 -9.37 -10.13
C ASN A 202 22.09 -9.72 -11.60
N ALA A 203 21.68 -10.91 -12.05
CA ALA A 203 21.83 -11.35 -13.43
C ALA A 203 20.91 -10.59 -14.40
N GLU A 204 19.70 -10.21 -13.97
CA GLU A 204 18.79 -9.39 -14.76
C GLU A 204 19.26 -7.92 -14.87
N ARG A 205 20.02 -7.44 -13.89
CA ARG A 205 20.51 -6.05 -13.87
C ARG A 205 21.44 -5.77 -15.06
N GLY A 206 20.96 -4.95 -15.99
CA GLY A 206 21.69 -4.58 -17.21
C GLY A 206 21.49 -5.54 -18.38
N ALA A 207 20.61 -6.54 -18.24
CA ALA A 207 20.09 -7.28 -19.39
C ALA A 207 19.20 -6.36 -20.25
N THR A 208 19.07 -6.67 -21.54
CA THR A 208 18.11 -6.02 -22.44
C THR A 208 16.79 -6.81 -22.37
N PRO A 209 15.62 -6.14 -22.30
CA PRO A 209 14.33 -6.83 -22.27
C PRO A 209 14.01 -7.58 -23.57
#